data_AF-A0A1H8D2T0-F1
#
_entry.id   AF-A0A1H8D2T0-F1
#
_cell.length_a   1.000
_cell.length_b   1.000
_cell.length_c   1.000
_cell.angle_alpha   90.00
_cell.angle_beta   90.00
_cell.angle_gamma   90.00
#
_symmetry.space_group_name_H-M   'P 1'
#
loop_
_entity.id
_entity.type
_entity.pdbx_description
1 polymer ?
#
loop_
_entity_poly.entity_id
_entity_poly.type
_entity_poly.pdbx_seq_one_letter_code
_entity_poly.pdbx_strand_id
1 'polypeptide(L)'
;MEIRLLKKGYKNNEQFYQDFLEDKINSNEDYFSNDIVTIADAPDFPIYMGRGSEDEKRLGFQQAFEVIATSYIQTDRDLHLEEIFWHSLLVTKKREYILENYPVVKTDIKQFENIVIKKFDWENYIYKCVLAAEYIEDLIEDADKKDYYYNLVLENLDIYNYIIKYAIFRNAEFLVNILTIIEELQISNVMKEKIKDRPDLGKDERYGRRVIFELNKKYPVVMSPLLDVESLKQEVLQALNLYYDELNLNHRVPV
;
A
#
# COMPACT_ATOMS: atom_id res chain seq x y z
N MET A 1 -20.49 -10.91 -10.15
CA MET A 1 -20.80 -11.15 -8.73
C MET A 1 -21.39 -9.89 -8.10
N GLU A 2 -22.47 -10.00 -7.34
CA GLU A 2 -23.11 -8.87 -6.63
C GLU A 2 -22.61 -8.75 -5.18
N ILE A 3 -22.27 -7.53 -4.78
CA ILE A 3 -21.82 -7.15 -3.43
C ILE A 3 -22.77 -6.09 -2.90
N ARG A 4 -23.47 -6.40 -1.82
CA ARG A 4 -24.34 -5.46 -1.11
C ARG A 4 -23.48 -4.57 -0.22
N LEU A 5 -23.59 -3.26 -0.36
CA LEU A 5 -22.78 -2.33 0.42
C LEU A 5 -23.33 -2.18 1.84
N LEU A 6 -22.44 -2.26 2.82
CA LEU A 6 -22.75 -2.00 4.23
C LEU A 6 -23.20 -0.54 4.41
N LYS A 7 -24.20 -0.33 5.27
CA LYS A 7 -24.54 1.02 5.75
C LYS A 7 -23.60 1.41 6.88
N LYS A 8 -23.44 2.71 7.14
CA LYS A 8 -22.59 3.21 8.25
C LYS A 8 -23.04 2.63 9.60
N GLY A 9 -22.07 2.38 10.49
CA GLY A 9 -22.33 1.93 11.88
C GLY A 9 -21.95 0.48 12.20
N TYR A 10 -21.37 -0.26 11.25
CA TYR A 10 -20.90 -1.63 11.48
C TYR A 10 -19.58 -1.72 12.27
N LYS A 11 -18.80 -0.64 12.34
CA LYS A 11 -17.52 -0.59 13.09
C LYS A 11 -17.78 -0.53 14.60
N ASN A 12 -16.90 -1.15 15.41
CA ASN A 12 -17.04 -1.26 16.87
C ASN A 12 -18.38 -1.89 17.31
N ASN A 13 -18.95 -2.78 16.50
CA ASN A 13 -20.21 -3.45 16.77
C ASN A 13 -19.95 -4.93 17.09
N GLU A 14 -20.11 -5.30 18.35
CA GLU A 14 -19.91 -6.68 18.83
C GLU A 14 -20.85 -7.67 18.14
N GLN A 15 -22.11 -7.30 17.91
CA GLN A 15 -23.07 -8.19 17.23
C GLN A 15 -22.66 -8.44 15.78
N PHE A 16 -22.15 -7.41 15.08
CA PHE A 16 -21.63 -7.57 13.73
C PHE A 16 -20.45 -8.55 13.68
N TYR A 17 -19.54 -8.49 14.66
CA TYR A 17 -18.45 -9.46 14.78
C TYR A 17 -18.96 -10.89 15.04
N GLN A 18 -19.92 -11.07 15.96
CA GLN A 18 -20.51 -12.39 16.22
C GLN A 18 -21.25 -12.93 14.97
N ASP A 19 -22.01 -12.07 14.28
CA ASP A 19 -22.70 -12.45 13.05
C ASP A 19 -21.72 -12.81 11.92
N PHE A 20 -20.55 -12.17 11.86
CA PHE A 20 -19.47 -12.59 10.96
C PHE A 20 -18.96 -13.99 11.31
N LEU A 21 -18.73 -14.29 12.59
CA LEU A 21 -18.29 -15.63 13.01
C LEU A 21 -19.35 -16.71 12.77
N GLU A 22 -20.63 -16.38 12.92
CA GLU A 22 -21.75 -17.32 12.83
C GLU A 22 -22.36 -17.43 11.42
N ASP A 23 -21.78 -16.76 10.42
CA ASP A 23 -22.31 -16.70 9.04
C ASP A 23 -23.73 -16.12 8.93
N LYS A 24 -23.97 -15.03 9.68
CA LYS A 24 -25.27 -14.33 9.76
C LYS A 24 -25.25 -12.93 9.15
N ILE A 25 -24.12 -12.46 8.62
CA ILE A 25 -24.03 -11.14 8.00
C ILE A 25 -25.02 -10.99 6.84
N ASN A 26 -25.00 -11.94 5.90
CA ASN A 26 -25.83 -11.87 4.70
C ASN A 26 -27.34 -11.99 4.97
N SER A 27 -27.74 -12.56 6.11
CA SER A 27 -29.15 -12.72 6.50
C SER A 27 -29.69 -11.55 7.32
N ASN A 28 -28.83 -10.61 7.73
CA ASN A 28 -29.23 -9.44 8.50
C ASN A 28 -29.31 -8.19 7.61
N GLU A 29 -30.53 -7.92 7.13
CA GLU A 29 -30.85 -6.77 6.26
C GLU A 29 -30.46 -5.42 6.90
N ASP A 30 -30.42 -5.33 8.23
CA ASP A 30 -30.09 -4.10 8.93
C ASP A 30 -28.62 -3.69 8.73
N TYR A 31 -27.73 -4.54 8.24
CA TYR A 31 -26.35 -4.14 7.97
C TYR A 31 -26.15 -3.44 6.63
N PHE A 32 -27.10 -3.55 5.71
CA PHE A 32 -26.90 -3.11 4.34
C PHE A 32 -27.62 -1.80 4.02
N SER A 33 -27.03 -1.09 3.07
CA SER A 33 -27.68 -0.03 2.32
C SER A 33 -28.48 -0.63 1.15
N ASN A 34 -29.13 0.23 0.37
CA ASN A 34 -29.78 -0.18 -0.88
C ASN A 34 -28.77 -0.28 -2.04
N ASP A 35 -27.50 0.08 -1.82
CA ASP A 35 -26.49 0.13 -2.87
C ASP A 35 -25.89 -1.26 -3.11
N ILE A 36 -25.82 -1.64 -4.39
CA ILE A 36 -25.26 -2.91 -4.85
C ILE A 36 -24.19 -2.60 -5.89
N VAL A 37 -23.04 -3.23 -5.72
CA VAL A 37 -21.92 -3.16 -6.65
C VAL A 37 -21.81 -4.50 -7.37
N THR A 38 -21.58 -4.45 -8.68
CA THR A 38 -21.34 -5.64 -9.50
C THR A 38 -19.91 -5.62 -10.00
N ILE A 39 -19.16 -6.67 -9.68
CA ILE A 39 -17.81 -6.93 -10.23
C ILE A 39 -17.83 -8.23 -11.02
N ALA A 40 -16.85 -8.47 -11.90
CA ALA A 40 -16.80 -9.69 -12.71
C ALA A 40 -16.69 -10.94 -11.81
N ASP A 41 -15.62 -10.98 -11.03
CA ASP A 41 -15.29 -12.03 -10.07
C ASP A 41 -14.71 -11.44 -8.78
N ALA A 42 -14.50 -12.31 -7.79
CA ALA A 42 -13.87 -11.94 -6.53
C ALA A 42 -12.88 -13.05 -6.15
N PRO A 43 -11.71 -13.15 -6.82
CA PRO A 43 -10.66 -14.10 -6.44
C PRO A 43 -10.08 -13.75 -5.07
N ASP A 44 -9.64 -14.77 -4.34
CA ASP A 44 -9.00 -14.63 -3.04
C ASP A 44 -7.57 -14.10 -3.19
N PHE A 45 -7.14 -13.31 -2.20
CA PHE A 45 -5.79 -12.80 -2.13
C PHE A 45 -5.44 -12.47 -0.67
N PRO A 46 -4.15 -12.43 -0.31
CA PRO A 46 -3.74 -12.04 1.03
C PRO A 46 -4.20 -10.62 1.38
N ILE A 47 -4.94 -10.47 2.49
CA ILE A 47 -5.48 -9.17 2.94
C ILE A 47 -4.72 -8.57 4.13
N TYR A 48 -3.88 -9.38 4.78
CA TYR A 48 -3.06 -8.95 5.91
C TYR A 48 -1.67 -9.58 5.87
N MET A 49 -0.63 -8.76 5.63
CA MET A 49 0.77 -9.19 5.55
C MET A 49 1.60 -8.69 6.75
N GLY A 50 0.98 -8.62 7.93
CA GLY A 50 1.64 -8.19 9.17
C GLY A 50 2.31 -9.31 9.97
N ARG A 51 2.23 -10.57 9.49
CA ARG A 51 2.74 -11.77 10.16
C ARG A 51 3.62 -12.58 9.19
N GLY A 52 4.41 -13.48 9.75
CA GLY A 52 5.31 -14.33 8.98
C GLY A 52 6.70 -13.75 8.79
N SER A 53 7.55 -14.50 8.10
CA SER A 53 8.88 -14.08 7.65
C SER A 53 8.79 -12.95 6.61
N GLU A 54 9.90 -12.28 6.34
CA GLU A 54 9.93 -11.27 5.27
C GLU A 54 9.65 -11.87 3.88
N ASP A 55 10.08 -13.12 3.64
CA ASP A 55 9.79 -13.83 2.39
C ASP A 55 8.29 -14.16 2.26
N GLU A 56 7.65 -14.59 3.35
CA GLU A 56 6.19 -14.85 3.37
C GLU A 56 5.40 -13.56 3.12
N LYS A 57 5.82 -12.44 3.72
CA LYS A 57 5.20 -11.13 3.46
C LYS A 57 5.39 -10.71 2.01
N ARG A 58 6.60 -10.84 1.46
CA ARG A 58 6.92 -10.51 0.07
C ARG A 58 6.03 -11.30 -0.89
N LEU A 59 5.94 -12.62 -0.71
CA LEU A 59 5.06 -13.48 -1.50
C LEU A 59 3.59 -13.06 -1.37
N GLY A 60 3.15 -12.74 -0.14
CA GLY A 60 1.79 -12.29 0.11
C GLY A 60 1.42 -11.00 -0.64
N PHE A 61 2.35 -10.03 -0.67
CA PHE A 61 2.15 -8.83 -1.47
C PHE A 61 2.17 -9.09 -2.98
N GLN A 62 3.08 -9.94 -3.48
CA GLN A 62 3.12 -10.28 -4.90
C GLN A 62 1.80 -10.89 -5.38
N GLN A 63 1.28 -11.88 -4.63
CA GLN A 63 -0.02 -12.48 -4.89
C GLN A 63 -1.16 -11.44 -4.83
N ALA A 64 -1.12 -10.53 -3.86
CA ALA A 64 -2.12 -9.48 -3.75
C ALA A 64 -2.08 -8.50 -4.92
N PHE A 65 -0.89 -8.09 -5.39
CA PHE A 65 -0.74 -7.20 -6.55
C PHE A 65 -1.31 -7.86 -7.80
N GLU A 66 -0.94 -9.10 -8.10
CA GLU A 66 -1.41 -9.85 -9.27
C GLU A 66 -2.95 -9.93 -9.31
N VAL A 67 -3.56 -10.34 -8.20
CA VAL A 67 -5.01 -10.48 -8.11
C VAL A 67 -5.73 -9.13 -8.16
N ILE A 68 -5.19 -8.11 -7.49
CA ILE A 68 -5.80 -6.77 -7.47
C ILE A 68 -5.74 -6.12 -8.85
N ALA A 69 -4.59 -6.23 -9.54
CA ALA A 69 -4.39 -5.71 -10.88
C ALA A 69 -5.35 -6.35 -11.90
N THR A 70 -5.54 -7.67 -11.80
CA THR A 70 -6.32 -8.44 -12.78
C THR A 70 -7.83 -8.42 -12.54
N SER A 71 -8.30 -8.25 -11.30
CA SER A 71 -9.73 -8.40 -10.98
C SER A 71 -10.39 -7.22 -10.27
N TYR A 72 -9.64 -6.33 -9.60
CA TYR A 72 -10.26 -5.31 -8.73
C TYR A 72 -10.08 -3.87 -9.23
N ILE A 73 -8.90 -3.49 -9.72
CA ILE A 73 -8.66 -2.11 -10.21
C ILE A 73 -9.29 -1.82 -11.58
N GLN A 74 -9.81 -2.84 -12.26
CA GLN A 74 -10.58 -2.67 -13.50
C GLN A 74 -11.96 -2.02 -13.25
N THR A 75 -12.36 -1.91 -11.99
CA THR A 75 -13.56 -1.20 -11.57
C THR A 75 -13.33 0.32 -11.55
N ASP A 76 -14.41 1.10 -11.44
CA ASP A 76 -14.30 2.56 -11.25
C ASP A 76 -13.37 2.90 -10.09
N ARG A 77 -12.54 3.94 -10.27
CA ARG A 77 -11.54 4.35 -9.28
C ARG A 77 -12.16 4.75 -7.95
N ASP A 78 -13.29 5.44 -7.98
CA ASP A 78 -13.99 5.82 -6.75
C ASP A 78 -14.45 4.57 -5.98
N LEU A 79 -14.73 3.47 -6.69
CA LEU A 79 -15.15 2.22 -6.06
C LEU A 79 -13.98 1.46 -5.42
N HIS A 80 -12.89 1.21 -6.14
CA HIS A 80 -11.77 0.45 -5.55
C HIS A 80 -10.95 1.27 -4.55
N LEU A 81 -11.14 2.58 -4.48
CA LEU A 81 -10.64 3.43 -3.39
C LEU A 81 -11.65 3.67 -2.25
N GLU A 82 -12.84 3.05 -2.29
CA GLU A 82 -13.87 3.19 -1.25
C GLU A 82 -13.73 2.11 -0.15
N GLU A 83 -13.66 2.56 1.11
CA GLU A 83 -13.56 1.70 2.28
C GLU A 83 -14.75 0.74 2.41
N ILE A 84 -15.96 1.27 2.20
CA ILE A 84 -17.19 0.50 2.36
C ILE A 84 -17.22 -0.67 1.37
N PHE A 85 -16.71 -0.48 0.14
CA PHE A 85 -16.62 -1.54 -0.85
C PHE A 85 -15.79 -2.72 -0.32
N TRP A 86 -14.56 -2.46 0.14
CA TRP A 86 -13.68 -3.51 0.66
C TRP A 86 -14.25 -4.19 1.88
N HIS A 87 -14.78 -3.44 2.85
CA HIS A 87 -15.35 -4.05 4.06
C HIS A 87 -16.57 -4.92 3.70
N SER A 88 -17.40 -4.48 2.76
CA SER A 88 -18.56 -5.24 2.27
C SER A 88 -18.14 -6.52 1.56
N LEU A 89 -17.15 -6.43 0.65
CA LEU A 89 -16.58 -7.59 -0.04
C LEU A 89 -16.06 -8.62 0.97
N LEU A 90 -15.27 -8.18 1.94
CA LEU A 90 -14.61 -9.07 2.89
C LEU A 90 -15.61 -9.84 3.75
N VAL A 91 -16.61 -9.16 4.30
CA VAL A 91 -17.58 -9.80 5.21
C VAL A 91 -18.64 -10.61 4.48
N THR A 92 -18.95 -10.28 3.23
CA THR A 92 -20.02 -10.97 2.48
C THR A 92 -19.51 -12.10 1.58
N LYS A 93 -18.27 -12.01 1.08
CA LYS A 93 -17.72 -12.95 0.07
C LYS A 93 -16.44 -13.65 0.49
N LYS A 94 -15.71 -13.14 1.49
CA LYS A 94 -14.37 -13.63 1.85
C LYS A 94 -14.29 -14.31 3.21
N ARG A 95 -15.43 -14.56 3.87
CA ARG A 95 -15.50 -15.07 5.23
C ARG A 95 -14.69 -16.36 5.38
N GLU A 96 -14.93 -17.36 4.54
CA GLU A 96 -14.31 -18.68 4.62
C GLU A 96 -12.79 -18.56 4.47
N TYR A 97 -12.33 -17.85 3.44
CA TYR A 97 -10.92 -17.55 3.21
C TYR A 97 -10.27 -16.87 4.42
N ILE A 98 -10.95 -15.88 5.01
CA ILE A 98 -10.45 -15.15 6.18
C ILE A 98 -10.34 -16.06 7.41
N LEU A 99 -11.36 -16.88 7.67
CA LEU A 99 -11.40 -17.76 8.85
C LEU A 99 -10.39 -18.92 8.75
N GLU A 100 -9.97 -19.28 7.53
CA GLU A 100 -8.95 -20.28 7.25
C GLU A 100 -7.53 -19.68 7.35
N ASN A 101 -7.28 -18.55 6.66
CA ASN A 101 -5.94 -17.97 6.54
C ASN A 101 -5.56 -17.05 7.72
N TYR A 102 -6.55 -16.47 8.39
CA TYR A 102 -6.36 -15.57 9.53
C TYR A 102 -7.18 -16.02 10.74
N PRO A 103 -6.98 -17.23 11.28
CA PRO A 103 -7.82 -17.79 12.36
C PRO A 103 -7.82 -16.94 13.64
N VAL A 104 -6.82 -16.08 13.81
CA VAL A 104 -6.74 -15.09 14.88
C VAL A 104 -7.92 -14.12 14.93
N VAL A 105 -8.64 -13.90 13.82
CA VAL A 105 -9.84 -13.05 13.85
C VAL A 105 -10.91 -13.60 14.78
N LYS A 106 -10.85 -14.89 15.12
CA LYS A 106 -11.78 -15.56 16.05
C LYS A 106 -11.46 -15.30 17.52
N THR A 107 -10.29 -14.74 17.84
CA THR A 107 -9.88 -14.58 19.25
C THR A 107 -10.59 -13.43 19.93
N ASP A 108 -10.76 -12.30 19.23
CA ASP A 108 -11.41 -11.10 19.73
C ASP A 108 -11.75 -10.12 18.61
N ILE A 109 -12.71 -9.23 18.89
CA ILE A 109 -13.15 -8.20 17.96
C ILE A 109 -12.03 -7.28 17.47
N LYS A 110 -10.97 -7.03 18.27
CA LYS A 110 -9.88 -6.16 17.84
C LYS A 110 -9.05 -6.81 16.74
N GLN A 111 -8.85 -8.12 16.78
CA GLN A 111 -8.18 -8.84 15.68
C GLN A 111 -9.03 -8.81 14.41
N PHE A 112 -10.34 -9.02 14.54
CA PHE A 112 -11.28 -8.86 13.43
C PHE A 112 -11.23 -7.44 12.84
N GLU A 113 -11.27 -6.40 13.67
CA GLU A 113 -11.20 -5.01 13.24
C GLU A 113 -9.87 -4.66 12.57
N ASN A 114 -8.76 -5.21 13.04
CA ASN A 114 -7.44 -4.93 12.47
C ASN A 114 -7.17 -5.67 11.14
N ILE A 115 -7.94 -6.71 10.82
CA ILE A 115 -7.71 -7.54 9.64
C ILE A 115 -8.82 -7.35 8.60
N VAL A 116 -10.09 -7.33 9.03
CA VAL A 116 -11.26 -7.41 8.14
C VAL A 116 -11.89 -6.04 7.88
N ILE A 117 -12.03 -5.20 8.93
CA ILE A 117 -12.66 -3.87 8.81
C ILE A 117 -11.71 -2.73 9.20
N LYS A 118 -10.42 -2.94 8.93
CA LYS A 118 -9.37 -1.96 9.22
C LYS A 118 -9.58 -0.73 8.37
N LYS A 119 -9.50 0.44 9.01
CA LYS A 119 -9.59 1.73 8.32
C LYS A 119 -8.80 1.72 7.00
N PHE A 120 -9.45 2.09 5.90
CA PHE A 120 -8.88 2.02 4.56
C PHE A 120 -8.02 3.25 4.29
N ASP A 121 -6.80 3.22 4.81
CA ASP A 121 -5.78 4.24 4.61
C ASP A 121 -4.41 3.61 4.38
N TRP A 122 -3.35 4.43 4.37
CA TRP A 122 -1.97 3.99 4.11
C TRP A 122 -1.47 2.88 5.05
N GLU A 123 -2.12 2.60 6.17
CA GLU A 123 -1.78 1.46 7.04
C GLU A 123 -2.45 0.15 6.63
N ASN A 124 -3.49 0.20 5.79
CA ASN A 124 -4.23 -0.96 5.30
C ASN A 124 -3.46 -1.64 4.14
N TYR A 125 -3.31 -2.96 4.22
CA TYR A 125 -2.56 -3.71 3.20
C TYR A 125 -3.28 -3.74 1.85
N ILE A 126 -4.61 -3.84 1.82
CA ILE A 126 -5.38 -3.77 0.58
C ILE A 126 -5.20 -2.39 -0.06
N TYR A 127 -5.30 -1.32 0.72
CA TYR A 127 -5.07 0.05 0.22
C TYR A 127 -3.68 0.20 -0.42
N LYS A 128 -2.64 -0.33 0.23
CA LYS A 128 -1.28 -0.38 -0.32
C LYS A 128 -1.22 -1.13 -1.65
N CYS A 129 -1.90 -2.27 -1.75
CA CYS A 129 -1.89 -3.06 -2.97
C CYS A 129 -2.69 -2.42 -4.10
N VAL A 130 -3.84 -1.81 -3.80
CA VAL A 130 -4.64 -1.06 -4.77
C VAL A 130 -3.83 0.08 -5.37
N LEU A 131 -3.20 0.93 -4.55
CA LEU A 131 -2.41 2.04 -5.09
C LEU A 131 -1.19 1.58 -5.90
N ALA A 132 -0.49 0.53 -5.46
CA ALA A 132 0.66 0.01 -6.19
C ALA A 132 0.22 -0.56 -7.55
N ALA A 133 -0.84 -1.36 -7.57
CA ALA A 133 -1.41 -1.92 -8.78
C ALA A 133 -1.91 -0.82 -9.72
N GLU A 134 -2.77 0.08 -9.26
CA GLU A 134 -3.29 1.19 -10.05
C GLU A 134 -2.16 2.02 -10.69
N TYR A 135 -1.17 2.44 -9.89
CA TYR A 135 -0.08 3.29 -10.40
C TYR A 135 0.82 2.61 -11.42
N ILE A 136 1.13 1.33 -11.22
CA ILE A 136 1.99 0.58 -12.13
C ILE A 136 1.22 0.24 -13.41
N GLU A 137 -0.04 -0.17 -13.30
CA GLU A 137 -0.88 -0.54 -14.43
C GLU A 137 -1.22 0.66 -15.32
N ASP A 138 -1.41 1.85 -14.73
CA ASP A 138 -1.68 3.09 -15.46
C ASP A 138 -0.46 3.64 -16.22
N LEU A 139 0.76 3.39 -15.74
CA LEU A 139 1.98 3.99 -16.30
C LEU A 139 2.82 3.04 -17.14
N ILE A 140 2.78 1.75 -16.86
CA ILE A 140 3.67 0.76 -17.46
C ILE A 140 2.83 -0.14 -18.36
N GLU A 141 3.04 -0.07 -19.68
CA GLU A 141 2.27 -0.92 -20.62
C GLU A 141 2.82 -2.36 -20.68
N ASP A 142 4.14 -2.51 -20.58
CA ASP A 142 4.86 -3.78 -20.71
C ASP A 142 4.72 -4.65 -19.45
N ALA A 143 4.15 -5.85 -19.60
CA ALA A 143 3.89 -6.77 -18.50
C ALA A 143 5.15 -7.16 -17.72
N ASP A 144 6.27 -7.42 -18.39
CA ASP A 144 7.52 -7.81 -17.72
C ASP A 144 8.07 -6.62 -16.88
N LYS A 145 7.81 -5.39 -17.33
CA LYS A 145 8.16 -4.18 -16.58
C LYS A 145 7.24 -3.96 -15.38
N LYS A 146 5.97 -4.37 -15.44
CA LYS A 146 5.06 -4.27 -14.29
C LYS A 146 5.56 -5.10 -13.12
N ASP A 147 5.92 -6.36 -13.38
CA ASP A 147 6.49 -7.25 -12.36
C ASP A 147 7.79 -6.70 -11.77
N TYR A 148 8.63 -6.10 -12.62
CA TYR A 148 9.82 -5.40 -12.18
C TYR A 148 9.50 -4.25 -11.21
N TYR A 149 8.55 -3.36 -11.54
CA TYR A 149 8.17 -2.26 -10.65
C TYR A 149 7.46 -2.73 -9.38
N TYR A 150 6.65 -3.80 -9.44
CA TYR A 150 6.10 -4.44 -8.25
C TYR A 150 7.23 -4.89 -7.30
N ASN A 151 8.28 -5.51 -7.83
CA ASN A 151 9.44 -5.89 -7.02
C ASN A 151 10.18 -4.68 -6.43
N LEU A 152 10.34 -3.58 -7.18
CA LEU A 152 10.94 -2.35 -6.66
C LEU A 152 10.11 -1.74 -5.51
N VAL A 153 8.77 -1.79 -5.58
CA VAL A 153 7.89 -1.40 -4.47
C VAL A 153 8.18 -2.26 -3.23
N LEU A 154 8.33 -3.58 -3.40
CA LEU A 154 8.57 -4.52 -2.29
C LEU A 154 9.93 -4.31 -1.63
N GLU A 155 10.97 -4.05 -2.42
CA GLU A 155 12.31 -3.81 -1.91
C GLU A 155 12.44 -2.46 -1.20
N ASN A 156 11.52 -1.54 -1.47
CA ASN A 156 11.49 -0.18 -0.96
C ASN A 156 10.18 0.15 -0.21
N LEU A 157 9.54 -0.85 0.41
CA LEU A 157 8.23 -0.71 1.09
C LEU A 157 8.17 0.46 2.09
N ASP A 158 9.25 0.77 2.81
CA ASP A 158 9.24 1.87 3.76
C ASP A 158 9.08 3.24 3.09
N ILE A 159 9.75 3.43 1.95
CA ILE A 159 9.68 4.66 1.15
C ILE A 159 8.32 4.72 0.48
N TYR A 160 7.86 3.61 -0.10
CA TYR A 160 6.52 3.50 -0.66
C TYR A 160 5.45 3.88 0.37
N ASN A 161 5.49 3.29 1.57
CA ASN A 161 4.57 3.62 2.67
C ASN A 161 4.62 5.11 3.03
N TYR A 162 5.81 5.72 3.02
CA TYR A 162 5.97 7.14 3.32
C TYR A 162 5.37 8.03 2.22
N ILE A 163 5.55 7.68 0.95
CA ILE A 163 4.96 8.36 -0.21
C ILE A 163 3.43 8.31 -0.11
N ILE A 164 2.83 7.12 0.02
CA ILE A 164 1.37 7.00 0.05
C ILE A 164 0.75 7.51 1.36
N LYS A 165 1.52 7.69 2.43
CA LYS A 165 1.02 8.26 3.69
C LYS A 165 0.54 9.69 3.49
N TYR A 166 1.27 10.51 2.73
CA TYR A 166 0.92 11.91 2.53
C TYR A 166 0.27 12.09 1.16
N ALA A 167 -0.95 12.64 1.16
CA ALA A 167 -1.71 12.87 -0.07
C ALA A 167 -0.90 13.66 -1.13
N ILE A 168 0.02 14.51 -0.70
CA ILE A 168 0.83 15.33 -1.59
C ILE A 168 1.79 14.53 -2.49
N PHE A 169 2.15 13.29 -2.12
CA PHE A 169 3.02 12.44 -2.93
C PHE A 169 2.27 11.30 -3.63
N ARG A 170 0.95 11.22 -3.47
CA ARG A 170 0.13 10.15 -4.08
C ARG A 170 -0.05 10.43 -5.58
N ASN A 171 1.01 10.19 -6.32
CA ASN A 171 1.09 10.36 -7.76
C ASN A 171 1.89 9.18 -8.33
N ALA A 172 1.34 8.54 -9.37
CA ALA A 172 1.93 7.37 -9.99
C ALA A 172 3.33 7.65 -10.55
N GLU A 173 3.47 8.76 -11.27
CA GLU A 173 4.72 9.12 -11.97
C GLU A 173 5.81 9.47 -10.97
N PHE A 174 5.47 10.17 -9.89
CA PHE A 174 6.39 10.42 -8.79
C PHE A 174 6.89 9.12 -8.14
N LEU A 175 5.99 8.17 -7.85
CA LEU A 175 6.39 6.88 -7.27
C LEU A 175 7.34 6.13 -8.20
N VAL A 176 6.95 5.96 -9.47
CA VAL A 176 7.74 5.24 -10.47
C VAL A 176 9.12 5.89 -10.62
N ASN A 177 9.18 7.21 -10.83
CA ASN A 177 10.44 7.92 -11.00
C ASN A 177 11.36 7.79 -9.77
N ILE A 178 10.82 7.88 -8.55
CA ILE A 178 11.61 7.69 -7.33
C ILE A 178 12.17 6.26 -7.25
N LEU A 179 11.36 5.24 -7.56
CA LEU A 179 11.83 3.85 -7.57
C LEU A 179 12.92 3.63 -8.64
N THR A 180 12.73 4.18 -9.83
CA THR A 180 13.73 4.15 -10.92
C THR A 180 15.03 4.80 -10.47
N ILE A 181 14.99 5.99 -9.86
CA ILE A 181 16.18 6.69 -9.39
C ILE A 181 16.91 5.88 -8.30
N ILE A 182 16.17 5.30 -7.36
CA ILE A 182 16.75 4.48 -6.28
C ILE A 182 17.51 3.30 -6.88
N GLU A 183 16.94 2.67 -7.90
CA GLU A 183 17.52 1.52 -8.58
C GLU A 183 18.70 1.91 -9.46
N GLU A 184 18.59 2.95 -10.29
CA GLU A 184 19.69 3.44 -11.12
C GLU A 184 20.92 3.86 -10.30
N LEU A 185 20.69 4.46 -9.13
CA LEU A 185 21.77 4.88 -8.22
C LEU A 185 22.22 3.74 -7.28
N GLN A 186 21.52 2.60 -7.26
CA GLN A 186 21.76 1.47 -6.35
C GLN A 186 21.78 1.88 -4.87
N ILE A 187 20.89 2.80 -4.48
CA ILE A 187 20.85 3.40 -3.13
C ILE A 187 19.75 2.83 -2.23
N SER A 188 19.05 1.76 -2.62
CA SER A 188 17.95 1.18 -1.83
C SER A 188 18.36 0.92 -0.37
N ASN A 189 19.55 0.34 -0.16
CA ASN A 189 20.07 0.07 1.17
C ASN A 189 20.26 1.35 2.00
N VAL A 190 20.86 2.38 1.40
CA VAL A 190 21.07 3.69 2.05
C VAL A 190 19.73 4.31 2.41
N MET A 191 18.76 4.30 1.49
CA MET A 191 17.45 4.91 1.72
C MET A 191 16.68 4.26 2.88
N LYS A 192 16.95 2.98 3.18
CA LYS A 192 16.37 2.24 4.31
C LYS A 192 17.13 2.43 5.63
N GLU A 193 18.37 2.92 5.61
CA GLU A 193 19.19 3.07 6.80
C GLU A 193 18.65 4.15 7.76
N LYS A 194 18.81 3.89 9.06
CA LYS A 194 18.50 4.87 10.11
C LYS A 194 19.61 5.90 10.22
N ILE A 195 19.22 7.16 10.40
CA ILE A 195 20.12 8.26 10.73
C ILE A 195 20.42 8.17 12.23
N LYS A 196 21.68 7.93 12.60
CA LYS A 196 22.09 7.67 14.00
C LYS A 196 22.84 8.83 14.64
N ASP A 197 23.42 9.68 13.82
CA ASP A 197 24.31 10.79 14.15
C ASP A 197 23.59 12.15 14.26
N ARG A 198 22.27 12.17 14.03
CA ARG A 198 21.42 13.36 14.09
C ARG A 198 20.25 13.21 15.08
N PRO A 199 20.52 13.29 16.40
CA PRO A 199 19.49 13.12 17.42
C PRO A 199 18.41 14.22 17.39
N ASP A 200 18.72 15.37 16.79
CA ASP A 200 17.79 16.49 16.57
C ASP A 200 16.62 16.14 15.64
N LEU A 201 16.78 15.13 14.77
CA LEU A 201 15.77 14.74 13.79
C LEU A 201 14.72 13.78 14.36
N GLY A 202 15.00 13.10 15.49
CA GLY A 202 14.10 12.12 16.10
C GLY A 202 14.66 10.69 16.13
N LYS A 203 13.95 9.77 16.79
CA LYS A 203 14.46 8.43 17.16
C LYS A 203 14.31 7.32 16.11
N ASP A 204 13.62 7.58 14.98
CA ASP A 204 13.41 6.59 13.90
C ASP A 204 13.47 7.22 12.50
N GLU A 205 14.31 8.23 12.35
CA GLU A 205 14.50 8.87 11.04
C GLU A 205 15.39 8.03 10.14
N ARG A 206 15.03 8.00 8.86
CA ARG A 206 15.73 7.24 7.82
C ARG A 206 16.05 8.15 6.65
N TYR A 207 17.14 7.88 5.96
CA TYR A 207 17.59 8.73 4.85
C TYR A 207 16.51 8.90 3.78
N GLY A 208 15.85 7.82 3.35
CA GLY A 208 14.80 7.90 2.32
C GLY A 208 13.61 8.76 2.72
N ARG A 209 13.16 8.67 3.99
CA ARG A 209 12.07 9.52 4.50
C ARG A 209 12.46 11.00 4.48
N ARG A 210 13.72 11.30 4.81
CA ARG A 210 14.25 12.67 4.77
C ARG A 210 14.43 13.19 3.35
N VAL A 211 14.89 12.36 2.41
CA VAL A 211 14.93 12.71 0.99
C VAL A 211 13.54 13.14 0.50
N ILE A 212 12.52 12.30 0.69
CA ILE A 212 11.15 12.61 0.26
C ILE A 212 10.61 13.87 0.95
N PHE A 213 10.93 14.06 2.23
CA PHE A 213 10.56 15.27 2.98
C PHE A 213 11.19 16.55 2.42
N GLU A 214 12.49 16.53 2.09
CA GLU A 214 13.19 17.69 1.53
C GLU A 214 12.73 17.99 0.09
N LEU A 215 12.45 16.95 -0.71
CA LEU A 215 11.85 17.12 -2.04
C LEU A 215 10.54 17.91 -1.98
N ASN A 216 9.66 17.59 -1.03
CA ASN A 216 8.39 18.30 -0.88
C ASN A 216 8.52 19.78 -0.54
N LYS A 217 9.54 20.15 0.25
CA LYS A 217 9.75 21.55 0.61
C LYS A 217 10.14 22.38 -0.61
N LYS A 218 10.93 21.80 -1.50
CA LYS A 218 11.40 22.46 -2.71
C LYS A 218 10.37 22.40 -3.85
N TYR A 219 9.69 21.25 -3.98
CA TYR A 219 8.75 20.94 -5.05
C TYR A 219 7.53 20.22 -4.46
N PRO A 220 6.47 20.94 -4.10
CA PRO A 220 5.23 20.30 -3.70
C PRO A 220 4.69 19.51 -4.88
N VAL A 221 4.78 18.18 -4.81
CA VAL A 221 4.52 17.23 -5.93
C VAL A 221 3.12 17.39 -6.54
N VAL A 222 2.16 17.95 -5.80
CA VAL A 222 0.80 18.25 -6.29
C VAL A 222 0.69 19.56 -7.07
N MET A 223 1.60 20.51 -6.85
CA MET A 223 1.43 21.91 -7.29
C MET A 223 2.40 22.36 -8.38
N SER A 224 3.40 21.54 -8.73
CA SER A 224 4.36 21.83 -9.79
C SER A 224 4.34 20.72 -10.83
N PRO A 225 4.54 21.01 -12.13
CA PRO A 225 4.84 19.97 -13.10
C PRO A 225 5.97 19.08 -12.56
N LEU A 226 5.82 17.77 -12.73
CA LEU A 226 6.83 16.81 -12.31
C LEU A 226 8.12 17.10 -13.06
N LEU A 227 9.22 17.13 -12.31
CA LEU A 227 10.56 17.21 -12.90
C LEU A 227 10.77 15.98 -13.79
N ASP A 228 11.50 16.16 -14.90
CA ASP A 228 12.00 15.01 -15.64
C ASP A 228 12.91 14.16 -14.73
N VAL A 229 13.07 12.88 -15.08
CA VAL A 229 13.76 11.88 -14.25
C VAL A 229 15.18 12.34 -13.88
N GLU A 230 15.93 12.94 -14.80
CA GLU A 230 17.30 13.40 -14.55
C GLU A 230 17.33 14.60 -13.59
N SER A 231 16.45 15.58 -13.79
CA SER A 231 16.31 16.70 -12.86
C SER A 231 15.88 16.23 -11.46
N LEU A 232 14.92 15.30 -11.37
CA LEU A 232 14.49 14.71 -10.08
C LEU A 232 15.63 13.93 -9.41
N LYS A 233 16.45 13.22 -10.20
CA LYS A 233 17.62 12.48 -9.71
C LYS A 233 18.64 13.41 -9.05
N GLN A 234 18.90 14.58 -9.65
CA GLN A 234 19.76 15.59 -9.04
C GLN A 234 19.19 16.10 -7.72
N GLU A 235 17.87 16.31 -7.64
CA GLU A 235 17.24 16.74 -6.39
C GLU A 235 17.26 15.65 -5.30
N VAL A 236 17.11 14.37 -5.68
CA VAL A 236 17.28 13.23 -4.78
C VAL A 236 18.69 13.19 -4.20
N LEU A 237 19.72 13.34 -5.03
CA LEU A 237 21.12 13.37 -4.59
C LEU A 237 21.39 14.56 -3.67
N GLN A 238 20.94 15.76 -4.05
CA GLN A 238 21.08 16.95 -3.20
C GLN A 238 20.41 16.77 -1.84
N ALA A 239 19.19 16.22 -1.82
CA ALA A 239 18.48 15.95 -0.58
C ALA A 239 19.17 14.88 0.27
N LEU A 240 19.73 13.85 -0.35
CA LEU A 240 20.49 12.81 0.35
C LEU A 240 21.77 13.37 0.98
N ASN A 241 22.50 14.22 0.25
CA ASN A 241 23.75 14.85 0.68
C ASN A 241 23.59 15.77 1.90
N LEU A 242 22.37 16.21 2.23
CA LEU A 242 22.11 16.95 3.47
C LEU A 242 22.29 16.08 4.74
N TYR A 243 22.28 14.76 4.56
CA TYR A 243 22.30 13.79 5.66
C TYR A 243 23.38 12.71 5.48
N TYR A 244 23.80 12.41 4.26
CA TYR A 244 24.70 11.32 3.93
C TYR A 244 25.87 11.82 3.08
N ASP A 245 27.10 11.76 3.60
CA ASP A 245 28.29 12.23 2.88
C ASP A 245 28.61 11.37 1.65
N GLU A 246 28.80 12.02 0.49
CA GLU A 246 29.09 11.41 -0.83
C GLU A 246 30.31 10.47 -0.85
N LEU A 247 31.27 10.67 0.05
CA LEU A 247 32.45 9.79 0.18
C LEU A 247 32.09 8.32 0.46
N ASN A 248 30.87 8.06 0.95
CA ASN A 248 30.36 6.71 1.20
C ASN A 248 29.62 6.07 0.01
N LEU A 249 29.18 6.84 -0.99
CA LEU A 249 28.52 6.31 -2.20
C LEU A 249 29.53 5.66 -3.16
N ASN A 250 30.69 6.30 -3.36
CA ASN A 250 31.75 5.82 -4.27
C ASN A 250 32.55 4.59 -3.77
N HIS A 251 32.29 4.11 -2.55
CA HIS A 251 32.92 2.89 -2.02
C HIS A 251 32.03 1.63 -2.11
N ARG A 252 30.79 1.77 -2.61
CA ARG A 252 29.83 0.65 -2.68
C ARG A 252 29.13 0.44 -4.01
N VAL A 253 29.32 1.34 -4.98
CA VAL A 253 28.90 1.11 -6.37
C VAL A 253 30.14 0.66 -7.17
N PRO A 254 30.18 -0.57 -7.73
CA PRO A 254 31.23 -0.94 -8.64
C PRO A 254 31.08 -0.09 -9.92
N VAL A 255 32.18 0.52 -10.35
CA VAL A 255 32.32 1.14 -11.69
C VAL A 255 32.15 0.08 -12.76
#